data_AF-A0A812ZQF6-F1
#
_entry.id   AF-A0A812ZQF6-F1
#
_cell.length_a   1.000
_cell.length_b   1.000
_cell.length_c   1.000
_cell.angle_alpha   90.00
_cell.angle_beta   90.00
_cell.angle_gamma   90.00
#
_symmetry.space_group_name_H-M   'P 1'
#
loop_
_entity.id
_entity.type
_entity.pdbx_description
1 polymer ?
#
loop_
_entity_poly.entity_id
_entity_poly.type
_entity_poly.pdbx_seq_one_letter_code
_entity_poly.pdbx_strand_id
1 'polypeptide(L)'
;MRRIQQLSQHVLPSSAAAPSAPADLPEVKSLARRDRTRRDTTSRQRSQFSPLEWEARCKLAIAYRLSAHYGWDELVFNHITLKVPESDRLPGGPHFLINPFGLRFDEITASSLLKVDLDGNIVDKGTNQGPLFKQGFVVHSAVHAARPDITCVWHCHHSDTVAVLTTKAGFLPLTQEAISQWGEFSYHPFEGNAVDLDERESAWC
;
A
#
# COMPACT_ATOMS: atom_id res chain seq x y z
N MET A 1 -27.32 33.22 2.37
CA MET A 1 -28.17 32.01 2.48
C MET A 1 -29.52 32.20 1.76
N ARG A 2 -29.53 32.36 0.44
CA ARG A 2 -30.76 32.37 -0.38
C ARG A 2 -30.42 31.91 -1.80
N ARG A 3 -30.47 30.60 -2.05
CA ARG A 3 -30.55 29.97 -3.40
C ARG A 3 -30.64 28.44 -3.33
N ILE A 4 -31.56 27.91 -2.53
CA ILE A 4 -31.97 26.50 -2.60
C ILE A 4 -33.49 26.46 -2.41
N GLN A 5 -34.24 26.85 -3.43
CA GLN A 5 -35.69 26.60 -3.55
C GLN A 5 -36.14 27.13 -4.91
N GLN A 6 -35.98 26.32 -5.96
CA GLN A 6 -36.78 26.37 -7.18
C GLN A 6 -36.28 25.30 -8.13
N LEU A 7 -36.81 24.08 -8.00
CA LEU A 7 -36.91 23.07 -9.05
C LEU A 7 -37.89 21.99 -8.56
N SER A 8 -39.16 22.38 -8.42
CA SER A 8 -40.27 21.42 -8.29
C SER A 8 -41.34 21.88 -9.26
N GLN A 9 -41.45 21.18 -10.39
CA GLN A 9 -42.61 21.09 -11.28
C GLN A 9 -42.06 20.62 -12.61
N HIS A 10 -42.07 19.31 -12.87
CA HIS A 10 -42.29 18.70 -14.19
C HIS A 10 -42.84 17.28 -13.91
N VAL A 11 -44.17 17.23 -13.84
CA VAL A 11 -45.09 16.19 -14.33
C VAL A 11 -44.60 14.72 -14.32
N LEU A 12 -45.22 13.91 -13.45
CA LEU A 12 -45.30 12.45 -13.56
C LEU A 12 -46.39 12.04 -14.57
N PRO A 13 -46.19 10.95 -15.33
CA PRO A 13 -47.28 10.11 -15.78
C PRO A 13 -47.35 8.78 -15.02
N SER A 14 -48.60 8.41 -14.75
CA SER A 14 -49.19 7.17 -14.23
C SER A 14 -48.51 5.83 -14.55
N SER A 15 -48.41 5.01 -13.49
CA SER A 15 -48.63 3.55 -13.40
C SER A 15 -48.34 2.67 -14.62
N ALA A 16 -47.25 1.91 -14.52
CA ALA A 16 -47.07 0.63 -15.21
C ALA A 16 -46.70 -0.44 -14.16
N ALA A 17 -47.43 -1.55 -14.16
CA ALA A 17 -47.23 -2.67 -13.24
C ALA A 17 -45.86 -3.33 -13.48
N ALA A 18 -45.16 -3.67 -12.38
CA ALA A 18 -43.92 -4.41 -12.43
C ALA A 18 -44.17 -5.86 -12.91
N PRO A 19 -43.36 -6.41 -13.84
CA PRO A 19 -43.48 -7.81 -14.21
C PRO A 19 -43.01 -8.69 -13.04
N SER A 20 -43.79 -9.74 -12.76
CA SER A 20 -43.46 -10.77 -11.78
C SER A 20 -42.18 -11.51 -12.15
N ALA A 21 -41.30 -11.72 -11.17
CA ALA A 21 -40.07 -12.50 -11.32
C ALA A 21 -40.38 -13.93 -11.82
N PRO A 22 -39.59 -14.49 -12.75
CA PRO A 22 -39.73 -15.88 -13.11
C PRO A 22 -39.30 -16.75 -11.92
N ALA A 23 -40.20 -17.64 -11.50
CA ALA A 23 -39.86 -18.77 -10.66
C ALA A 23 -38.96 -19.73 -11.45
N ASP A 24 -38.03 -20.38 -10.74
CA ASP A 24 -37.06 -21.39 -11.21
C ASP A 24 -35.69 -20.87 -11.65
N LEU A 25 -34.86 -20.51 -10.65
CA LEU A 25 -33.41 -20.60 -10.77
C LEU A 25 -32.97 -22.02 -10.34
N PRO A 26 -32.13 -22.73 -11.12
CA PRO A 26 -31.63 -24.04 -10.72
C PRO A 26 -30.75 -23.92 -9.47
N GLU A 27 -30.98 -24.82 -8.52
CA GLU A 27 -30.24 -24.93 -7.27
C GLU A 27 -28.74 -25.07 -7.55
N VAL A 28 -27.95 -24.03 -7.26
CA VAL A 28 -26.50 -24.06 -7.35
C VAL A 28 -25.98 -24.96 -6.23
N LYS A 29 -25.81 -26.25 -6.51
CA LYS A 29 -25.11 -27.17 -5.61
C LYS A 29 -23.73 -26.59 -5.32
N SER A 30 -23.52 -26.25 -4.05
CA SER A 30 -22.26 -25.78 -3.51
C SER A 30 -21.11 -26.66 -4.00
N LEU A 31 -20.27 -26.11 -4.88
CA LEU A 31 -18.96 -26.66 -5.22
C LEU A 31 -17.99 -26.38 -4.07
N ALA A 32 -18.32 -26.89 -2.88
CA ALA A 32 -17.38 -26.99 -1.77
C ALA A 32 -16.41 -28.17 -2.01
N ARG A 33 -15.72 -28.17 -3.16
CA ARG A 33 -14.41 -28.81 -3.24
C ARG A 33 -13.42 -27.81 -2.67
N ARG A 34 -13.41 -27.71 -1.33
CA ARG A 34 -12.34 -27.04 -0.59
C ARG A 34 -11.06 -27.80 -0.92
N ASP A 35 -10.30 -27.23 -1.85
CA ASP A 35 -9.01 -27.74 -2.27
C ASP A 35 -8.10 -27.93 -1.06
N ARG A 36 -7.92 -29.19 -0.66
CA ARG A 36 -7.14 -29.61 0.49
C ARG A 36 -5.66 -29.24 0.33
N THR A 37 -5.20 -29.08 -0.92
CA THR A 37 -3.80 -28.76 -1.24
C THR A 37 -3.47 -27.30 -0.93
N ARG A 38 -4.34 -26.34 -1.30
CA ARG A 38 -4.18 -24.90 -1.02
C ARG A 38 -4.12 -24.59 0.49
N ARG A 39 -4.87 -25.34 1.29
CA ARG A 39 -4.91 -25.18 2.75
C ARG A 39 -3.61 -25.65 3.42
N ASP A 40 -2.99 -26.71 2.90
CA ASP A 40 -1.71 -27.26 3.38
C ASP A 40 -0.55 -26.30 3.08
N THR A 41 -0.48 -25.73 1.87
CA THR A 41 0.58 -24.77 1.48
C THR A 41 0.56 -23.50 2.33
N THR A 42 -0.63 -22.95 2.58
CA THR A 42 -0.78 -21.73 3.38
C THR A 42 -0.40 -21.97 4.85
N SER A 43 -0.69 -23.17 5.39
CA SER A 43 -0.32 -23.56 6.75
C SER A 43 1.20 -23.71 6.95
N ARG A 44 1.90 -24.30 5.97
CA ARG A 44 3.36 -24.46 5.97
C ARG A 44 4.12 -23.14 5.83
N GLN A 45 3.57 -22.19 5.09
CA GLN A 45 4.15 -20.86 4.91
C GLN A 45 4.06 -20.05 6.21
N ARG A 46 2.91 -20.10 6.89
CA ARG A 46 2.72 -19.44 8.18
C ARG A 46 3.69 -19.94 9.26
N SER A 47 3.99 -21.24 9.29
CA SER A 47 4.88 -21.81 10.31
C SER A 47 6.36 -21.38 10.20
N GLN A 48 6.76 -20.73 9.10
CA GLN A 48 8.13 -20.24 8.91
C GLN A 48 8.40 -18.91 9.62
N PHE A 49 7.35 -18.17 9.97
CA PHE A 49 7.45 -16.83 10.54
C PHE A 49 6.91 -16.83 11.97
N SER A 50 7.42 -15.91 12.80
CA SER A 50 6.79 -15.66 14.10
C SER A 50 5.35 -15.18 13.90
N PRO A 51 4.44 -15.40 14.87
CA PRO A 51 3.06 -14.93 14.75
C PRO A 51 2.96 -13.42 14.45
N LEU A 52 3.81 -12.61 15.09
CA LEU A 52 3.86 -11.16 14.91
C LEU A 52 4.39 -10.77 13.52
N GLU A 53 5.44 -11.43 13.04
CA GLU A 53 5.95 -11.18 11.68
C GLU A 53 4.92 -11.58 10.63
N TRP A 54 4.24 -12.72 10.80
CA TRP A 54 3.22 -13.17 9.87
C TRP A 54 2.04 -12.19 9.79
N GLU A 55 1.59 -11.67 10.93
CA GLU A 55 0.54 -10.65 10.96
C GLU A 55 0.98 -9.38 10.22
N ALA A 56 2.21 -8.91 10.44
CA ALA A 56 2.77 -7.77 9.74
C ALA A 56 2.84 -8.02 8.22
N ARG A 57 3.29 -9.21 7.79
CA ARG A 57 3.30 -9.63 6.38
C ARG A 57 1.90 -9.63 5.76
N CYS A 58 0.90 -10.12 6.48
CA CYS A 58 -0.49 -10.07 6.03
C CYS A 58 -1.00 -8.64 5.89
N LYS A 59 -0.78 -7.77 6.88
CA LYS A 59 -1.21 -6.36 6.84
C LYS A 59 -0.55 -5.61 5.69
N LEU A 60 0.76 -5.78 5.51
CA LEU A 60 1.49 -5.12 4.43
C LEU A 60 1.02 -5.65 3.06
N ALA A 61 0.81 -6.96 2.90
CA ALA A 61 0.25 -7.51 1.67
C ALA A 61 -1.14 -6.93 1.35
N ILE A 62 -2.00 -6.75 2.37
CA ILE A 62 -3.29 -6.07 2.19
C ILE A 62 -3.10 -4.63 1.73
N ALA A 63 -2.15 -3.88 2.32
CA ALA A 63 -1.84 -2.52 1.88
C ALA A 63 -1.50 -2.48 0.38
N TYR A 64 -0.56 -3.30 -0.08
CA TYR A 64 -0.23 -3.42 -1.51
C TYR A 64 -1.46 -3.73 -2.39
N ARG A 65 -2.31 -4.68 -1.98
CA ARG A 65 -3.51 -5.04 -2.74
C ARG A 65 -4.55 -3.92 -2.78
N LEU A 66 -4.70 -3.17 -1.71
CA LEU A 66 -5.58 -1.99 -1.66
C LEU A 66 -5.03 -0.87 -2.55
N SER A 67 -3.72 -0.62 -2.52
CA SER A 67 -3.07 0.34 -3.40
C SER A 67 -3.35 0.03 -4.86
N ALA A 68 -3.17 -1.23 -5.27
CA ALA A 68 -3.47 -1.67 -6.63
C ALA A 68 -4.97 -1.56 -6.97
N HIS A 69 -5.85 -1.86 -6.01
CA HIS A 69 -7.29 -1.74 -6.21
C HIS A 69 -7.73 -0.28 -6.46
N TYR A 70 -7.11 0.68 -5.76
CA TYR A 70 -7.40 2.11 -5.91
C TYR A 70 -6.54 2.80 -6.98
N GLY A 71 -5.64 2.08 -7.66
CA GLY A 71 -4.78 2.64 -8.71
C GLY A 71 -3.70 3.59 -8.18
N TRP A 72 -3.22 3.38 -6.95
CA TRP A 72 -2.16 4.17 -6.33
C TRP A 72 -0.75 3.65 -6.63
N ASP A 73 -0.63 2.60 -7.44
CA ASP A 73 0.63 2.00 -7.84
C ASP A 73 1.09 2.44 -9.24
N GLU A 74 2.39 2.54 -9.42
CA GLU A 74 3.05 2.74 -10.71
C GLU A 74 3.91 1.52 -11.05
N LEU A 75 3.39 0.68 -11.94
CA LEU A 75 4.05 -0.51 -12.49
C LEU A 75 4.69 -1.38 -11.38
N VAL A 76 6.02 -1.34 -11.27
CA VAL A 76 6.82 -2.11 -10.31
C VAL A 76 7.76 -1.20 -9.49
N PHE A 77 7.57 0.12 -9.54
CA PHE A 77 8.51 1.11 -9.00
C PHE A 77 8.16 1.60 -7.61
N ASN A 78 6.89 1.51 -7.19
CA ASN A 78 6.49 1.91 -5.85
C ASN A 78 6.89 0.87 -4.80
N HIS A 79 6.91 1.30 -3.55
CA HIS A 79 7.31 0.47 -2.42
C HIS A 79 6.71 0.98 -1.11
N ILE A 80 6.38 0.04 -0.23
CA ILE A 80 5.82 0.27 1.10
C ILE A 80 6.62 -0.58 2.09
N THR A 81 7.18 0.04 3.12
CA THR A 81 7.89 -0.68 4.19
C THR A 81 7.05 -0.76 5.45
N LEU A 82 7.16 -1.89 6.15
CA LEU A 82 6.60 -2.07 7.48
C LEU A 82 7.65 -2.68 8.41
N LYS A 83 7.97 -2.01 9.50
CA LYS A 83 8.83 -2.53 10.57
C LYS A 83 8.24 -3.80 11.15
N VAL A 84 9.02 -4.86 11.24
CA VAL A 84 8.62 -6.10 11.90
C VAL A 84 8.52 -5.83 13.40
N PRO A 85 7.38 -6.13 14.05
CA PRO A 85 7.23 -5.90 15.49
C PRO A 85 8.33 -6.59 16.30
N GLU A 86 8.86 -5.87 17.30
CA GLU A 86 9.92 -6.33 18.21
C GLU A 86 11.25 -6.70 17.53
N SER A 87 11.42 -6.37 16.24
CA SER A 87 12.65 -6.70 15.51
C SER A 87 13.89 -5.97 16.01
N ASP A 88 13.74 -4.86 16.74
CA ASP A 88 14.86 -4.17 17.41
C ASP A 88 15.64 -5.08 18.38
N ARG A 89 14.98 -6.14 18.88
CA ARG A 89 15.58 -7.11 19.81
C ARG A 89 16.21 -8.31 19.10
N LEU A 90 16.03 -8.41 17.78
CA LEU A 90 16.58 -9.51 16.98
C LEU A 90 18.01 -9.14 16.53
N PRO A 91 18.90 -10.13 16.34
CA PRO A 91 20.21 -9.88 15.75
C PRO A 91 20.08 -9.24 14.36
N GLY A 92 20.81 -8.15 14.12
CA GLY A 92 20.72 -7.39 12.87
C GLY A 92 19.49 -6.47 12.76
N GLY A 93 18.69 -6.36 13.82
CA GLY A 93 17.52 -5.49 13.87
C GLY A 93 17.87 -4.01 13.98
N PRO A 94 16.92 -3.10 13.66
CA PRO A 94 15.54 -3.38 13.26
C PRO A 94 15.41 -4.00 11.86
N HIS A 95 14.33 -4.77 11.66
CA HIS A 95 14.00 -5.39 10.37
C HIS A 95 12.72 -4.81 9.78
N PHE A 96 12.67 -4.73 8.45
CA PHE A 96 11.56 -4.16 7.68
C PHE A 96 11.09 -5.13 6.61
N LEU A 97 9.78 -5.15 6.36
CA LEU A 97 9.16 -5.88 5.26
C LEU A 97 8.98 -4.96 4.06
N ILE A 98 9.24 -5.46 2.84
CA ILE A 98 9.08 -4.70 1.58
C ILE A 98 8.76 -5.65 0.41
N ASN A 99 8.17 -5.13 -0.67
CA ASN A 99 7.96 -5.90 -1.89
C ASN A 99 9.31 -6.29 -2.55
N PRO A 100 9.41 -7.49 -3.13
CA PRO A 100 10.49 -7.80 -4.07
C PRO A 100 10.29 -7.02 -5.36
N PHE A 101 11.39 -6.53 -5.93
CA PHE A 101 11.37 -5.82 -7.20
C PHE A 101 10.95 -6.76 -8.34
N GLY A 102 10.14 -6.23 -9.25
CA GLY A 102 9.62 -6.95 -10.42
C GLY A 102 8.23 -7.56 -10.24
N LEU A 103 7.66 -7.53 -9.03
CA LEU A 103 6.23 -7.84 -8.84
C LEU A 103 5.40 -6.56 -8.85
N ARG A 104 4.23 -6.64 -9.49
CA ARG A 104 3.18 -5.63 -9.37
C ARG A 104 2.51 -5.72 -8.00
N PHE A 105 1.90 -4.63 -7.56
CA PHE A 105 1.25 -4.57 -6.24
C PHE A 105 0.08 -5.55 -6.11
N ASP A 106 -0.62 -5.85 -7.20
CA ASP A 106 -1.68 -6.87 -7.29
C ASP A 106 -1.16 -8.31 -7.31
N GLU A 107 0.15 -8.53 -7.27
CA GLU A 107 0.77 -9.86 -7.19
C GLU A 107 1.32 -10.15 -5.79
N ILE A 108 1.51 -9.13 -4.95
CA ILE A 108 2.12 -9.25 -3.62
C ILE A 108 1.29 -10.16 -2.71
N THR A 109 1.96 -11.05 -1.98
CA THR A 109 1.38 -11.91 -0.95
C THR A 109 2.18 -11.78 0.34
N ALA A 110 1.61 -12.20 1.47
CA ALA A 110 2.33 -12.19 2.76
C ALA A 110 3.66 -12.97 2.69
N SER A 111 3.65 -14.12 2.01
CA SER A 111 4.83 -14.96 1.86
C SER A 111 5.83 -14.42 0.84
N SER A 112 5.43 -13.60 -0.13
CA SER A 112 6.36 -13.07 -1.15
C SER A 112 7.18 -11.86 -0.69
N LEU A 113 6.86 -11.27 0.46
CA LEU A 113 7.56 -10.10 0.99
C LEU A 113 9.00 -10.45 1.40
N LEU A 114 9.92 -9.53 1.11
CA LEU A 114 11.28 -9.56 1.62
C LEU A 114 11.29 -9.05 3.06
N LYS A 115 12.23 -9.55 3.87
CA LYS A 115 12.65 -8.95 5.14
C LYS A 115 14.07 -8.43 4.98
N VAL A 116 14.29 -7.16 5.31
CA VAL A 116 15.58 -6.48 5.15
C VAL A 116 15.98 -5.79 6.45
N ASP A 117 17.28 -5.60 6.66
CA ASP A 117 17.80 -4.74 7.72
C ASP A 117 17.82 -3.26 7.29
N LEU A 118 18.25 -2.36 8.17
CA LEU A 118 18.31 -0.92 7.91
C LEU A 118 19.30 -0.54 6.79
N ASP A 119 20.29 -1.38 6.53
CA ASP A 119 21.28 -1.21 5.48
C ASP A 119 20.82 -1.77 4.12
N GLY A 120 19.64 -2.39 4.08
CA GLY A 120 19.06 -2.97 2.87
C GLY A 120 19.65 -4.33 2.50
N ASN A 121 20.26 -5.04 3.46
CA ASN A 121 20.62 -6.44 3.29
C ASN A 121 19.37 -7.31 3.47
N ILE A 122 19.20 -8.29 2.59
CA ILE A 122 18.07 -9.22 2.68
C ILE A 122 18.35 -10.26 3.76
N VAL A 123 17.56 -10.21 4.83
CA VAL A 123 17.56 -11.16 5.95
C VAL A 123 16.71 -12.39 5.64
N ASP A 124 15.60 -12.20 4.92
CA ASP A 124 14.68 -13.27 4.50
C ASP A 124 14.05 -12.93 3.13
N LYS A 125 14.04 -13.89 2.22
CA LYS A 125 13.49 -13.72 0.85
C LYS A 125 12.00 -14.06 0.72
N GLY A 126 11.39 -14.58 1.77
CA GLY A 126 10.07 -15.19 1.69
C GLY A 126 10.04 -16.30 0.64
N THR A 127 8.98 -16.34 -0.17
CA THR A 127 8.82 -17.28 -1.29
C THR A 127 9.34 -16.75 -2.62
N ASN A 128 9.77 -15.49 -2.69
CA ASN A 128 10.21 -14.89 -3.96
C ASN A 128 11.73 -14.96 -4.10
N GLN A 129 12.21 -14.91 -5.34
CA GLN A 129 13.62 -14.80 -5.72
C GLN A 129 13.98 -13.41 -6.28
N GLY A 130 13.01 -12.50 -6.41
CA GLY A 130 13.24 -11.12 -6.86
C GLY A 130 14.18 -10.33 -5.93
N PRO A 131 14.98 -9.39 -6.47
CA PRO A 131 15.91 -8.59 -5.68
C PRO A 131 15.19 -7.49 -4.89
N LEU A 132 15.89 -6.88 -3.93
CA LEU A 132 15.50 -5.59 -3.38
C LEU A 132 15.81 -4.48 -4.40
N PHE A 133 14.87 -3.56 -4.64
CA PHE A 133 15.18 -2.31 -5.33
C PHE A 133 15.89 -1.36 -4.37
N LYS A 134 17.22 -1.44 -4.33
CA LYS A 134 18.03 -0.74 -3.31
C LYS A 134 17.82 0.78 -3.32
N GLN A 135 17.74 1.38 -4.51
CA GLN A 135 17.52 2.81 -4.69
C GLN A 135 16.19 3.25 -4.05
N GLY A 136 15.11 2.50 -4.28
CA GLY A 136 13.82 2.76 -3.64
C GLY A 136 13.85 2.59 -2.11
N PHE A 137 14.73 1.75 -1.58
CA PHE A 137 14.86 1.54 -0.14
C PHE A 137 15.65 2.64 0.59
N VAL A 138 16.42 3.47 -0.13
CA VAL A 138 17.23 4.55 0.48
C VAL A 138 16.37 5.50 1.29
N VAL A 139 15.25 5.97 0.74
CA VAL A 139 14.32 6.88 1.42
C VAL A 139 13.67 6.21 2.64
N HIS A 140 13.24 4.95 2.49
CA HIS A 140 12.59 4.22 3.59
C HIS A 140 13.52 3.99 4.77
N SER A 141 14.76 3.61 4.49
CA SER A 141 15.78 3.40 5.50
C SER A 141 16.20 4.70 6.18
N ALA A 142 16.30 5.82 5.45
CA ALA A 142 16.48 7.14 6.05
C ALA A 142 15.35 7.45 7.04
N VAL A 143 14.08 7.25 6.64
CA VAL A 143 12.90 7.50 7.49
C VAL A 143 12.89 6.65 8.73
N HIS A 144 13.11 5.34 8.58
CA HIS A 144 13.12 4.47 9.75
C HIS A 144 14.32 4.70 10.68
N ALA A 145 15.47 5.16 10.16
CA ALA A 145 16.64 5.51 10.97
C ALA A 145 16.41 6.79 11.77
N ALA A 146 15.92 7.85 11.12
CA ALA A 146 15.70 9.16 11.75
C ALA A 146 14.46 9.17 12.66
N ARG A 147 13.46 8.34 12.35
CA ARG A 147 12.18 8.27 13.07
C ARG A 147 11.86 6.82 13.48
N PRO A 148 12.49 6.30 14.55
CA PRO A 148 12.24 4.94 15.05
C PRO A 148 10.79 4.70 15.49
N ASP A 149 10.04 5.76 15.76
CA ASP A 149 8.61 5.75 16.08
C ASP A 149 7.72 5.47 14.85
N ILE A 150 8.22 5.75 13.64
CA ILE A 150 7.52 5.46 12.38
C ILE A 150 7.72 3.98 12.01
N THR A 151 6.63 3.23 12.04
CA THR A 151 6.65 1.80 11.72
C THR A 151 6.33 1.49 10.27
N CYS A 152 5.68 2.39 9.54
CA CYS A 152 5.28 2.18 8.15
C CYS A 152 5.63 3.41 7.32
N VAL A 153 6.24 3.21 6.15
CA VAL A 153 6.52 4.27 5.18
C VAL A 153 5.95 3.83 3.85
N TRP A 154 5.20 4.73 3.21
CA TRP A 154 4.53 4.46 1.94
C TRP A 154 5.00 5.47 0.91
N HIS A 155 5.60 4.97 -0.17
CA HIS A 155 5.99 5.78 -1.31
C HIS A 155 5.16 5.40 -2.54
N CYS A 156 4.56 6.40 -3.19
CA CYS A 156 3.75 6.22 -4.40
C CYS A 156 3.96 7.34 -5.40
N HIS A 157 3.67 7.06 -6.67
CA HIS A 157 3.80 7.99 -7.79
C HIS A 157 2.43 8.28 -8.44
N HIS A 158 1.40 8.45 -7.61
CA HIS A 158 0.05 8.74 -8.11
C HIS A 158 0.05 10.03 -8.95
N SER A 159 -0.57 9.99 -10.14
CA SER A 159 -0.50 11.07 -11.14
C SER A 159 -0.93 12.42 -10.59
N ASP A 160 -1.99 12.45 -9.78
CA ASP A 160 -2.53 13.70 -9.22
C ASP A 160 -1.56 14.29 -8.19
N THR A 161 -0.88 13.44 -7.42
CA THR A 161 0.13 13.87 -6.45
C THR A 161 1.33 14.45 -7.17
N VAL A 162 1.84 13.76 -8.21
CA VAL A 162 2.95 14.26 -9.04
C VAL A 162 2.58 15.58 -9.70
N ALA A 163 1.36 15.71 -10.23
CA ALA A 163 0.89 16.95 -10.86
C ALA A 163 0.89 18.13 -9.88
N VAL A 164 0.44 17.93 -8.63
CA VAL A 164 0.46 18.96 -7.59
C VAL A 164 1.89 19.32 -7.17
N LEU A 165 2.72 18.31 -6.89
CA LEU A 165 4.09 18.50 -6.36
C LEU A 165 5.07 19.09 -7.39
N THR A 166 4.75 19.02 -8.68
CA THR A 166 5.56 19.63 -9.75
C THR A 166 5.20 21.09 -10.05
N THR A 167 4.25 21.68 -9.31
CA THR A 167 3.92 23.11 -9.40
C THR A 167 4.66 23.91 -8.34
N LYS A 168 4.92 25.20 -8.63
CA LYS A 168 5.47 26.14 -7.61
C LYS A 168 4.56 26.34 -6.41
N ALA A 169 3.25 26.12 -6.58
CA ALA A 169 2.27 26.32 -5.52
C ALA A 169 2.20 25.14 -4.55
N GLY A 170 2.60 23.93 -5.01
CA GLY A 170 2.47 22.70 -4.23
C GLY A 170 1.03 22.41 -3.82
N PHE A 171 0.87 21.76 -2.68
CA PHE A 171 -0.41 21.51 -2.04
C PHE A 171 -1.05 22.82 -1.56
N LEU A 172 -2.35 23.01 -1.84
CA LEU A 172 -3.11 24.21 -1.48
C LEU A 172 -4.37 23.85 -0.68
N PRO A 173 -4.81 24.65 0.31
CA PRO A 173 -5.94 24.33 1.18
C PRO A 173 -7.25 24.79 0.54
N LEU A 174 -7.57 24.25 -0.65
CA LEU A 174 -8.72 24.70 -1.47
C LEU A 174 -10.00 23.88 -1.25
N THR A 175 -9.92 22.77 -0.51
CA THR A 175 -11.07 21.93 -0.16
C THR A 175 -11.11 21.68 1.35
N GLN A 176 -12.25 21.16 1.84
CA GLN A 176 -12.42 20.81 3.26
C GLN A 176 -11.43 19.70 3.68
N GLU A 177 -11.17 18.75 2.79
CA GLU A 177 -10.19 17.70 3.00
C GLU A 177 -8.78 18.29 3.04
N ALA A 178 -8.47 19.19 2.09
CA ALA A 178 -7.14 19.77 2.00
C ALA A 178 -6.77 20.65 3.21
N ILE A 179 -7.70 21.49 3.69
CA ILE A 179 -7.44 22.33 4.86
C ILE A 179 -7.20 21.49 6.13
N SER A 180 -7.82 20.31 6.24
CA SER A 180 -7.62 19.44 7.41
C SER A 180 -6.21 18.86 7.53
N GLN A 181 -5.48 18.81 6.40
CA GLN A 181 -4.10 18.34 6.34
C GLN A 181 -3.10 19.51 6.24
N TRP A 182 -3.58 20.76 6.32
CA TRP A 182 -2.74 21.92 6.12
C TRP A 182 -1.69 22.04 7.23
N GLY A 183 -0.41 22.09 6.85
CA GLY A 183 0.72 22.15 7.78
C GLY A 183 1.33 20.78 8.13
N GLU A 184 0.74 19.68 7.67
CA GLU A 184 1.24 18.32 7.91
C GLU A 184 2.15 17.79 6.78
N PHE A 185 2.54 18.65 5.84
CA PHE A 185 3.38 18.30 4.69
C PHE A 185 4.76 18.95 4.79
N SER A 186 5.78 18.16 4.47
CA SER A 186 7.14 18.62 4.20
C SER A 186 7.45 18.45 2.72
N TYR A 187 8.32 19.30 2.17
CA TYR A 187 8.77 19.25 0.79
C TYR A 187 10.25 18.95 0.76
N HIS A 188 10.65 18.00 -0.08
CA HIS A 188 12.03 17.74 -0.40
C HIS A 188 12.28 18.13 -1.87
N PRO A 189 13.28 18.97 -2.18
CA PRO A 189 13.65 19.25 -3.56
C PRO A 189 14.00 17.98 -4.33
N PHE A 190 13.71 17.92 -5.63
CA PHE A 190 14.11 16.77 -6.44
C PHE A 190 15.61 16.84 -6.76
N GLU A 191 16.38 15.85 -6.29
CA GLU A 191 17.84 15.81 -6.46
C GLU A 191 18.30 14.83 -7.56
N GLY A 192 17.36 14.15 -8.22
CA GLY A 192 17.64 13.14 -9.24
C GLY A 192 17.17 11.76 -8.78
N ASN A 193 17.76 10.71 -9.36
CA ASN A 193 17.50 9.35 -8.86
C ASN A 193 18.28 9.15 -7.55
N ALA A 194 17.65 8.51 -6.56
CA ALA A 194 18.28 8.16 -5.29
C ALA A 194 19.35 7.07 -5.47
N VAL A 195 20.52 7.48 -5.95
CA VAL A 195 21.68 6.60 -6.15
C VAL A 195 22.72 6.76 -5.05
N ASP A 196 22.69 7.89 -4.33
CA ASP A 196 23.70 8.24 -3.32
C ASP A 196 23.16 8.12 -1.90
N LEU A 197 23.99 7.60 -0.99
CA LEU A 197 23.63 7.48 0.43
C LEU A 197 23.62 8.86 1.12
N ASP A 198 24.30 9.85 0.52
CA ASP A 198 24.34 11.22 1.00
C ASP A 198 22.94 11.88 0.98
N GLU A 199 22.04 11.44 0.10
CA GLU A 199 20.64 11.92 0.07
C GLU A 199 19.86 11.52 1.35
N ARG A 200 20.33 10.50 2.09
CA ARG A 200 19.74 10.17 3.40
C ARG A 200 19.88 11.32 4.40
N GLU A 201 20.89 12.19 4.24
CA GLU A 201 21.11 13.35 5.10
C GLU A 201 20.28 14.57 4.68
N SER A 202 20.00 14.75 3.38
CA SER A 202 19.19 15.86 2.85
C SER A 202 17.68 15.62 2.89
N ALA A 203 17.24 14.35 2.93
CA ALA A 203 15.83 13.93 3.03
C ALA A 203 15.03 14.51 4.22
N TRP A 204 15.69 15.27 5.11
CA TRP A 204 15.19 15.80 6.38
C TRP A 204 15.16 17.31 6.51
N CYS A 205 15.54 18.07 5.47
CA CYS A 205 15.52 19.53 5.48
C CYS A 205 14.26 20.12 4.85
#